data_AF-A0A7Y3PGN2-F1
#
_entry.id   AF-A0A7Y3PGN2-F1
#
_cell.length_a   1.000
_cell.length_b   1.000
_cell.length_c   1.000
_cell.angle_alpha   90.00
_cell.angle_beta   90.00
_cell.angle_gamma   90.00
#
_symmetry.space_group_name_H-M   'P 1'
#
loop_
_entity.id
_entity.type
_entity.pdbx_description
1 polymer ?
#
loop_
_entity_poly.entity_id
_entity_poly.type
_entity_poly.pdbx_seq_one_letter_code
_entity_poly.pdbx_strand_id
1 'polypeptide(L)'
;MQLATLGLTPPQAGTLRAIAQAPGGSVRSIARLLGSDPTNTKRCVDELEGIGLVVGTGKGGGRSRSLWPSQSGELVIKRITELAFEQQARLVGTLSNAELLAFMESIAKLERLVGVEVWPGYGESGIRSISDQIGFISSETDWT
;
A
#
# COMPACT_ATOMS: atom_id res chain seq x y z
N MET A 1 -12.69 -10.81 1.94
CA MET A 1 -11.82 -9.73 1.43
C MET A 1 -10.48 -10.35 1.04
N GLN A 2 -9.95 -10.10 -0.16
CA GLN A 2 -8.80 -10.85 -0.74
C GLN A 2 -7.53 -10.87 0.12
N LEU A 3 -7.34 -9.94 1.07
CA LEU A 3 -6.22 -9.99 2.03
C LEU A 3 -6.31 -11.13 3.04
N ALA A 4 -7.51 -11.62 3.34
CA ALA A 4 -7.71 -12.74 4.27
C ALA A 4 -7.07 -14.04 3.75
N THR A 5 -6.90 -14.20 2.44
CA THR A 5 -6.19 -15.36 1.87
C THR A 5 -4.69 -15.32 2.12
N LEU A 6 -4.15 -14.17 2.53
CA LEU A 6 -2.76 -14.01 2.97
C LEU A 6 -2.62 -14.13 4.50
N GLY A 7 -3.72 -14.42 5.22
CA GLY A 7 -3.74 -14.47 6.67
C GLY A 7 -3.56 -13.10 7.34
N LEU A 8 -3.70 -12.00 6.59
CA LEU A 8 -3.51 -10.64 7.09
C LEU A 8 -4.82 -9.89 7.26
N THR A 9 -4.91 -9.17 8.36
CA THR A 9 -5.95 -8.16 8.56
C THR A 9 -5.64 -6.88 7.75
N PRO A 10 -6.64 -6.04 7.43
CA PRO A 10 -6.38 -4.78 6.72
C PRO A 10 -5.36 -3.86 7.43
N PRO A 11 -5.38 -3.69 8.78
CA PRO A 11 -4.36 -2.93 9.48
C PRO A 11 -2.96 -3.52 9.33
N GLN A 12 -2.79 -4.84 9.45
CA GLN A 12 -1.49 -5.50 9.27
C GLN A 12 -0.95 -5.31 7.85
N ALA A 13 -1.79 -5.48 6.83
CA ALA A 13 -1.41 -5.24 5.43
C ALA A 13 -1.07 -3.76 5.17
N GLY A 14 -1.77 -2.83 5.82
CA GLY A 14 -1.45 -1.40 5.80
C GLY A 14 -0.09 -1.11 6.43
N THR A 15 0.17 -1.63 7.63
CA THR A 15 1.43 -1.47 8.34
C THR A 15 2.61 -2.07 7.59
N LEU A 16 2.47 -3.27 7.03
CA LEU A 16 3.51 -3.92 6.25
C LEU A 16 3.88 -3.11 4.99
N ARG A 17 2.87 -2.57 4.27
CA ARG A 17 3.12 -1.67 3.13
C ARG A 17 3.80 -0.37 3.55
N ALA A 18 3.40 0.24 4.67
CA ALA A 18 4.02 1.46 5.16
C ALA A 18 5.51 1.25 5.54
N ILE A 19 5.84 0.09 6.14
CA ILE A 19 7.24 -0.27 6.43
C ILE A 19 8.03 -0.47 5.13
N ALA A 20 7.42 -1.03 4.08
CA ALA A 20 8.05 -1.17 2.77
C ALA A 20 8.32 0.17 2.08
N GLN A 21 7.45 1.17 2.28
CA GLN A 21 7.61 2.52 1.74
C GLN A 21 8.66 3.34 2.49
N ALA A 22 8.86 3.08 3.79
CA ALA A 22 9.86 3.74 4.62
C ALA A 22 10.71 2.73 5.42
N PRO A 23 11.54 1.90 4.76
CA PRO A 23 12.40 0.94 5.44
C PRO A 23 13.40 1.65 6.37
N GLY A 24 13.68 1.02 7.51
CA GLY A 24 14.49 1.61 8.57
C GLY A 24 13.75 2.60 9.48
N GLY A 25 12.48 2.90 9.18
CA GLY A 25 11.62 3.77 9.98
C GLY A 25 11.35 3.24 11.38
N SER A 26 11.02 4.15 12.30
CA SER A 26 10.56 3.82 13.65
C SER A 26 9.05 3.58 13.69
N VAL A 27 8.55 2.90 14.71
CA VAL A 27 7.09 2.76 14.92
C VAL A 27 6.36 4.12 14.88
N ARG A 28 6.96 5.19 15.41
CA ARG A 28 6.35 6.52 15.39
C ARG A 28 6.28 7.13 13.99
N SER A 29 7.32 6.93 13.17
CA SER A 29 7.30 7.43 11.79
C SER A 29 6.31 6.63 10.95
N ILE A 30 6.22 5.32 11.16
CA ILE A 30 5.22 4.46 10.50
C ILE A 30 3.80 4.86 10.94
N ALA A 31 3.56 5.10 12.23
CA ALA A 31 2.25 5.54 12.74
C ALA A 31 1.81 6.85 12.08
N ARG A 32 2.73 7.82 11.96
CA ARG A 32 2.48 9.09 11.27
C ARG A 32 2.15 8.88 9.80
N LEU A 33 2.89 8.02 9.10
CA LEU A 33 2.62 7.70 7.69
C LEU A 33 1.23 7.05 7.50
N LEU A 34 0.80 6.23 8.46
CA LEU A 34 -0.50 5.58 8.43
C LEU A 34 -1.67 6.48 8.89
N GLY A 35 -1.40 7.67 9.44
CA GLY A 35 -2.41 8.46 10.15
C GLY A 35 -2.99 7.73 11.37
N SER A 36 -2.25 6.78 11.94
CA SER A 36 -2.67 5.93 13.07
C SER A 36 -1.91 6.30 14.35
N ASP A 37 -2.41 5.88 15.51
CA ASP A 37 -1.69 6.09 16.76
C ASP A 37 -0.50 5.09 16.92
N PRO A 38 0.54 5.47 17.68
CA PRO A 38 1.71 4.61 17.87
C PRO A 38 1.42 3.29 18.58
N THR A 39 0.39 3.19 19.42
CA THR A 39 0.06 1.97 20.17
C THR A 39 -0.53 0.92 19.24
N ASN A 40 -1.52 1.31 18.41
CA ASN A 40 -2.09 0.41 17.41
C ASN A 40 -1.05 0.01 16.35
N THR A 41 -0.22 0.96 15.93
CA THR A 41 0.88 0.67 15.00
C THR A 41 1.88 -0.32 15.61
N LYS A 42 2.28 -0.12 16.88
CA LYS A 42 3.15 -1.06 17.59
C LYS A 42 2.56 -2.46 17.65
N ARG A 43 1.26 -2.58 17.98
CA ARG A 43 0.60 -3.89 18.03
C ARG A 43 0.66 -4.60 16.67
N CYS A 44 0.37 -3.90 15.58
CA CYS A 44 0.46 -4.48 14.24
C CYS A 44 1.91 -4.89 13.89
N VAL A 45 2.90 -4.09 14.29
CA VAL A 45 4.33 -4.43 14.11
C VAL A 45 4.68 -5.69 14.90
N ASP A 46 4.34 -5.77 16.18
CA ASP A 46 4.65 -6.91 17.04
C ASP A 46 3.98 -8.20 16.51
N GLU A 47 2.74 -8.11 15.98
CA GLU A 47 2.05 -9.22 15.31
C GLU A 47 2.76 -9.65 14.01
N LEU A 48 3.16 -8.70 13.15
CA LEU A 48 3.88 -8.96 11.90
C LEU A 48 5.25 -9.59 12.13
N GLU A 49 5.94 -9.21 13.20
CA GLU A 49 7.19 -9.84 13.63
C GLU A 49 6.95 -11.25 14.16
N GLY A 50 5.86 -11.46 14.92
CA GLY A 50 5.46 -12.79 15.40
C GLY A 50 5.22 -13.80 14.29
N ILE A 51 4.77 -13.34 13.12
CA ILE A 51 4.61 -14.17 11.91
C ILE A 51 5.77 -14.05 10.92
N GLY A 52 6.86 -13.37 11.29
CA GLY A 52 8.11 -13.32 10.54
C GLY A 52 8.09 -12.46 9.27
N LEU A 53 7.14 -11.54 9.10
CA LEU A 53 7.05 -10.64 7.94
C LEU A 53 7.82 -9.33 8.13
N VAL A 54 8.15 -8.97 9.36
CA VAL A 54 8.92 -7.78 9.72
C VAL A 54 10.11 -8.18 10.58
N VAL A 55 11.22 -7.46 10.42
CA VAL A 55 12.39 -7.57 11.29
C VAL A 55 12.75 -6.19 11.83
N GLY A 56 12.82 -6.08 13.16
CA GLY A 56 13.31 -4.90 13.84
C GLY A 56 14.80 -4.98 14.14
N THR A 57 15.59 -4.01 13.68
CA THR A 57 17.02 -3.87 14.00
C THR A 57 17.25 -2.82 15.09
N GLY A 58 18.04 -3.16 16.11
CA GLY A 58 18.36 -2.28 17.25
C GLY A 58 18.29 -2.98 18.62
N LYS A 59 19.07 -2.51 19.60
CA LYS A 59 19.03 -3.05 20.97
C LYS A 59 17.75 -2.61 21.67
N GLY A 60 16.98 -3.57 22.20
CA GLY A 60 15.80 -3.33 23.02
C GLY A 60 16.12 -2.36 24.17
N GLY A 61 15.57 -1.16 24.09
CA GLY A 61 15.91 -0.06 25.00
C GLY A 61 15.45 1.30 24.49
N GLY A 62 14.15 1.47 24.23
CA GLY A 62 13.45 2.76 24.21
C GLY A 62 13.80 3.82 23.15
N ARG A 63 14.97 3.80 22.51
CA ARG A 63 15.41 4.85 21.56
C ARG A 63 15.91 4.23 20.25
N SER A 64 15.00 4.21 19.28
CA SER A 64 15.20 3.90 17.85
C SER A 64 15.40 2.43 17.50
N ARG A 65 14.30 1.67 17.53
CA ARG A 65 14.17 0.42 16.76
C ARG A 65 13.81 0.77 15.32
N SER A 66 14.61 0.30 14.37
CA SER A 66 14.37 0.46 12.93
C SER A 66 13.65 -0.76 12.38
N LEU A 67 12.61 -0.54 11.59
CA LEU A 67 11.76 -1.61 11.06
C LEU A 67 12.06 -1.86 9.58
N TRP A 68 12.18 -3.13 9.22
CA TRP A 68 12.41 -3.58 7.85
C TRP A 68 11.44 -4.70 7.52
N PRO A 69 10.98 -4.84 6.27
CA PRO A 69 10.35 -6.07 5.84
C PRO A 69 11.38 -7.20 5.91
N SER A 70 10.94 -8.41 6.26
CA SER A 70 11.75 -9.61 6.03
C SER A 70 11.67 -10.00 4.55
N GLN A 71 12.46 -10.99 4.12
CA GLN A 71 12.35 -11.55 2.77
C GLN A 71 10.94 -12.12 2.50
N SER A 72 10.33 -12.80 3.47
CA SER A 72 8.94 -13.26 3.34
C SER A 72 7.95 -12.08 3.35
N GLY A 73 8.23 -11.03 4.13
CA GLY A 73 7.50 -9.77 4.11
C GLY A 73 7.44 -9.14 2.73
N GLU A 74 8.57 -9.04 2.03
CA GLU A 74 8.66 -8.51 0.67
C GLU A 74 7.81 -9.31 -0.33
N LEU A 75 7.83 -10.64 -0.24
CA LEU A 75 6.99 -11.51 -1.08
C LEU A 75 5.50 -11.27 -0.82
N VAL A 76 5.11 -11.12 0.45
CA VAL A 76 3.72 -10.83 0.83
C VAL A 76 3.31 -9.44 0.35
N ILE A 77 4.18 -8.44 0.45
CA ILE A 77 3.94 -7.09 -0.09
C ILE A 77 3.65 -7.15 -1.59
N LYS A 78 4.47 -7.88 -2.35
CA LYS A 78 4.24 -8.07 -3.79
C LYS A 78 2.84 -8.65 -4.05
N ARG A 79 2.44 -9.67 -3.28
CA ARG A 79 1.13 -10.29 -3.44
C ARG A 79 -0.03 -9.37 -3.04
N ILE A 80 0.13 -8.57 -1.99
CA ILE A 80 -0.84 -7.54 -1.60
C ILE A 80 -1.03 -6.55 -2.74
N THR A 81 0.07 -6.10 -3.36
CA THR A 81 0.06 -5.14 -4.46
C THR A 81 -0.66 -5.71 -5.69
N GLU A 82 -0.38 -6.96 -6.08
CA GLU A 82 -1.07 -7.65 -7.17
C GLU A 82 -2.59 -7.72 -6.92
N LEU A 83 -3.01 -8.17 -5.73
CA LEU A 83 -4.43 -8.26 -5.37
C LEU A 83 -5.12 -6.88 -5.37
N ALA A 84 -4.42 -5.84 -4.91
CA ALA A 84 -4.93 -4.47 -4.95
C ALA A 84 -5.12 -3.99 -6.39
N PHE A 85 -4.17 -4.28 -7.28
CA PHE A 85 -4.29 -3.95 -8.71
C PHE A 85 -5.45 -4.68 -9.38
N GLU A 86 -5.60 -5.99 -9.16
CA GLU A 86 -6.72 -6.76 -9.69
C GLU A 86 -8.08 -6.20 -9.22
N GLN A 87 -8.17 -5.85 -7.93
CA GLN A 87 -9.39 -5.28 -7.37
C GLN A 87 -9.67 -3.89 -7.95
N GLN A 88 -8.65 -3.06 -8.07
CA GLN A 88 -8.79 -1.74 -8.66
C GLN A 88 -9.17 -1.81 -10.13
N ALA A 89 -8.55 -2.67 -10.92
CA ALA A 89 -8.88 -2.89 -12.32
C ALA A 89 -10.35 -3.29 -12.49
N ARG A 90 -10.88 -4.16 -11.62
CA ARG A 90 -12.32 -4.50 -11.62
C ARG A 90 -13.22 -3.31 -11.28
N LEU A 91 -12.81 -2.46 -10.35
CA LEU A 91 -13.58 -1.27 -9.96
C LEU A 91 -13.59 -0.23 -11.08
N VAL A 92 -12.41 0.14 -11.59
CA VAL A 92 -12.28 1.19 -12.61
C VAL A 92 -12.65 0.72 -14.00
N GLY A 93 -12.60 -0.59 -14.28
CA GLY A 93 -13.01 -1.17 -15.56
C GLY A 93 -14.52 -1.05 -15.84
N THR A 94 -15.31 -0.61 -14.86
CA THR A 94 -16.72 -0.25 -15.06
C THR A 94 -16.90 1.18 -15.58
N LEU A 95 -15.86 2.01 -15.54
CA LEU A 95 -15.87 3.39 -15.99
C LEU A 95 -15.27 3.50 -17.39
N SER A 96 -15.87 4.35 -18.22
CA SER A 96 -15.22 4.82 -19.44
C SER A 96 -13.99 5.66 -19.11
N ASN A 97 -13.09 5.84 -20.10
CA ASN A 97 -11.90 6.69 -19.93
C ASN A 97 -12.27 8.12 -19.50
N ALA A 98 -13.38 8.67 -20.01
CA ALA A 98 -13.84 10.01 -19.65
C ALA A 98 -14.32 10.08 -18.19
N GLU A 99 -15.06 9.07 -17.73
CA GLU A 99 -15.53 8.98 -16.35
C GLU A 99 -14.38 8.78 -15.36
N LEU A 100 -13.38 7.96 -15.73
CA LEU A 100 -12.19 7.76 -14.91
C LEU A 100 -11.39 9.06 -14.75
N LEU A 101 -11.20 9.83 -15.82
CA LEU A 101 -10.52 11.13 -15.78
C LEU A 101 -11.26 12.13 -14.89
N ALA A 102 -12.58 12.24 -15.04
CA ALA A 102 -13.41 13.14 -14.21
C ALA A 102 -13.41 12.75 -12.73
N PHE A 103 -13.40 11.44 -12.44
CA PHE A 103 -13.29 10.92 -11.09
C PHE A 103 -11.94 11.26 -10.46
N MET A 104 -10.83 11.04 -11.17
CA MET A 104 -9.49 11.41 -10.70
C MET A 104 -9.35 12.93 -10.48
N GLU A 105 -9.92 13.76 -11.35
CA GLU A 105 -9.92 15.20 -11.16
C GLU A 105 -10.68 15.62 -9.89
N SER A 106 -11.78 14.93 -9.60
CA SER A 106 -12.58 15.15 -8.38
C SER A 106 -11.80 14.76 -7.12
N ILE A 107 -11.11 13.62 -7.13
CA ILE A 107 -10.22 13.21 -6.03
C ILE A 107 -9.11 14.24 -5.82
N ALA A 108 -8.40 14.65 -6.88
CA ALA A 108 -7.32 15.63 -6.77
C ALA A 108 -7.79 16.99 -6.22
N LYS A 109 -9.03 17.40 -6.52
CA LYS A 109 -9.66 18.59 -5.92
C LYS A 109 -9.89 18.40 -4.42
N LEU A 110 -10.36 17.24 -3.98
CA LEU A 110 -10.57 16.93 -2.57
C LEU A 110 -9.26 16.84 -1.78
N GLU A 111 -8.21 16.23 -2.35
CA GLU A 111 -6.89 16.15 -1.72
C GLU A 111 -6.30 17.53 -1.40
N ARG A 112 -6.37 18.45 -2.38
CA ARG A 112 -5.93 19.83 -2.20
C ARG A 112 -6.70 20.56 -1.09
N LEU A 113 -7.97 20.22 -0.89
CA LEU A 113 -8.80 20.84 0.14
C LEU A 113 -8.51 20.28 1.53
N VAL A 114 -8.31 18.96 1.64
CA VAL A 114 -8.14 18.27 2.93
C VAL A 114 -6.68 18.30 3.39
N GLY A 115 -5.72 18.61 2.49
CA GLY A 115 -4.29 18.63 2.80
C GLY A 115 -3.74 17.24 3.11
N VAL A 116 -4.41 16.20 2.61
CA VAL A 116 -4.03 14.79 2.76
C VAL A 116 -3.64 14.30 1.38
N GLU A 117 -2.37 13.91 1.21
CA GLU A 117 -2.01 12.99 0.12
C GLU A 117 -2.72 11.67 0.40
N VAL A 118 -3.63 11.24 -0.48
CA VAL A 118 -4.26 9.93 -0.33
C VAL A 118 -3.20 8.89 -0.70
N TRP A 119 -2.48 8.45 0.32
CA TRP A 119 -1.57 7.30 0.35
C TRP A 119 -0.49 7.27 -0.75
N PRO A 120 0.80 7.50 -0.43
CA PRO A 120 1.89 7.54 -1.42
C PRO A 120 2.20 6.18 -2.10
N GLY A 121 1.46 5.12 -1.78
CA GLY A 121 1.55 3.82 -2.48
C GLY A 121 1.09 3.84 -3.95
N TYR A 122 0.60 4.98 -4.43
CA TYR A 122 0.34 5.25 -5.85
C TYR A 122 1.37 6.23 -6.46
N GLY A 123 2.42 6.63 -5.76
CA GLY A 123 3.43 7.56 -6.27
C GLY A 123 4.76 6.88 -6.63
N GLU A 124 5.24 7.15 -7.84
CA GLU A 124 6.61 6.99 -8.38
C GLU A 124 7.28 5.60 -8.44
N SER A 125 6.76 4.56 -7.80
CA SER A 125 7.31 3.19 -7.99
C SER A 125 6.27 2.09 -8.20
N GLY A 126 4.99 2.39 -7.98
CA GLY A 126 3.86 1.48 -8.25
C GLY A 126 3.08 1.82 -9.52
N ILE A 127 3.28 3.01 -10.08
CA ILE A 127 2.65 3.42 -11.33
C ILE A 127 3.68 3.25 -12.45
N ARG A 128 3.65 2.08 -13.10
CA ARG A 128 3.61 2.17 -14.57
C ARG A 128 2.33 2.92 -14.86
N SER A 129 2.41 4.00 -15.63
CA SER A 129 1.33 4.94 -15.81
C SER A 129 0.01 4.19 -16.05
N ILE A 130 -1.08 4.60 -15.41
CA ILE A 130 -2.41 4.08 -15.79
C ILE A 130 -2.64 4.35 -17.29
N SER A 131 -1.99 5.37 -17.87
CA SER A 131 -1.92 5.54 -19.33
C SER A 131 -1.16 4.42 -20.07
N ASP A 132 -0.11 3.84 -19.47
CA ASP A 132 0.59 2.66 -20.00
C ASP A 132 -0.27 1.39 -19.89
N GLN A 133 -1.11 1.28 -18.85
CA GLN A 133 -2.09 0.18 -18.71
C GLN A 133 -3.27 0.29 -19.69
N ILE A 134 -3.75 1.49 -19.98
CA ILE A 134 -4.80 1.71 -21.01
C ILE A 134 -4.27 1.38 -22.41
N GLY A 135 -2.98 1.67 -22.67
CA GLY A 135 -2.30 1.28 -23.91
C GLY A 135 -2.16 -0.24 -24.08
N PHE A 136 -1.88 -0.97 -23.00
CA PHE A 136 -1.76 -2.44 -23.02
C PHE A 136 -3.12 -3.14 -23.20
N ILE A 137 -4.17 -2.69 -22.49
CA ILE A 137 -5.52 -3.27 -22.61
C ILE A 137 -6.13 -3.00 -24.00
N SER A 138 -5.88 -1.83 -24.60
CA SER A 138 -6.36 -1.54 -25.96
C SER A 138 -5.69 -2.40 -27.04
N SER A 139 -4.46 -2.88 -26.81
CA SER A 139 -3.73 -3.73 -27.77
C SER A 139 -4.08 -5.22 -27.70
N GLU A 140 -4.75 -5.70 -26.64
CA GLU A 140 -5.12 -7.11 -26.45
C GLU A 140 -6.59 -7.42 -26.76
N THR A 141 -7.39 -6.40 -27.13
CA THR A 141 -8.84 -6.60 -27.41
C THR A 141 -9.20 -6.73 -28.90
N ASP A 142 -8.22 -6.75 -29.81
CA ASP A 142 -8.44 -7.08 -31.23
C ASP A 142 -8.41 -8.60 -31.46
N TRP A 143 -9.47 -9.28 -31.04
CA TRP A 143 -9.85 -10.59 -31.58
C TRP A 143 -11.34 -10.60 -31.93
N THR A 144 -11.66 -9.99 -33.07
CA THR A 144 -12.75 -10.40 -33.97
C THR A 144 -12.33 -10.16 -35.40
#